data_AF-A0A959NCX3-F1
#
_entry.id   AF-A0A959NCX3-F1
#
_cell.length_a   1.000
_cell.length_b   1.000
_cell.length_c   1.000
_cell.angle_alpha   90.00
_cell.angle_beta   90.00
_cell.angle_gamma   90.00
#
_symmetry.space_group_name_H-M   'P 1'
#
loop_
_entity.id
_entity.type
_entity.pdbx_description
1 polymer ?
#
loop_
_entity_poly.entity_id
_entity_poly.type
_entity_poly.pdbx_seq_one_letter_code
_entity_poly.pdbx_strand_id
1 'polypeptide(L)'
;MALQFSSFKTRSLTAIVFAMVMLVGMLWNKWSFLVLLTIIHFGCWWEYLQLSKKIFTTKFQAYTQLGLMVMGYGIMLCFCRSVFQINGYGLKDNFSLPVSAAGFAILIVGIFQQKQIQLKAFGMALLGLIYISVSLGFLIHLYG
;
A
#
# COMPACT_ATOMS: atom_id res chain seq x y z
N MET A 1 -23.46 16.79 -19.67
CA MET A 1 -23.55 15.40 -20.16
C MET A 1 -24.87 14.82 -19.66
N ALA A 2 -25.69 14.21 -20.53
CA ALA A 2 -26.95 13.60 -20.14
C ALA A 2 -26.71 12.51 -19.08
N LEU A 3 -27.41 12.61 -17.94
CA LEU A 3 -27.34 11.62 -16.87
C LEU A 3 -27.99 10.33 -17.35
N GLN A 4 -27.19 9.43 -17.93
CA GLN A 4 -27.66 8.09 -18.24
C GLN A 4 -27.87 7.33 -16.93
N PHE A 5 -29.13 7.18 -16.53
CA PHE A 5 -29.55 6.49 -15.31
C PHE A 5 -29.02 5.05 -15.21
N SER A 6 -28.77 4.39 -16.35
CA SER A 6 -28.15 3.05 -16.41
C SER A 6 -26.71 3.03 -15.85
N SER A 7 -25.89 4.01 -16.25
CA SER A 7 -24.53 4.17 -15.73
C SER A 7 -24.52 4.61 -14.26
N PHE A 8 -25.54 5.36 -13.83
CA PHE A 8 -25.67 5.80 -12.44
C PHE A 8 -26.01 4.63 -11.50
N LYS A 9 -26.95 3.76 -11.88
CA LYS A 9 -27.29 2.54 -11.12
C LYS A 9 -26.08 1.62 -10.95
N THR A 10 -25.34 1.39 -12.03
CA THR A 10 -24.18 0.50 -12.00
C THR A 10 -23.05 1.06 -11.12
N ARG A 11 -22.76 2.36 -11.22
CA ARG A 11 -21.74 3.03 -10.38
C ARG A 11 -22.12 3.08 -8.90
N SER A 12 -23.39 3.33 -8.60
CA SER A 12 -23.87 3.40 -7.23
C SER A 12 -23.88 2.02 -6.55
N LEU A 13 -24.25 0.96 -7.27
CA LEU A 13 -24.26 -0.39 -6.73
C LEU A 13 -22.84 -0.85 -6.37
N THR A 14 -21.85 -0.63 -7.24
CA THR A 14 -20.44 -0.95 -6.92
C THR A 14 -19.91 -0.13 -5.74
N ALA A 15 -20.32 1.13 -5.61
CA ALA A 15 -19.93 1.97 -4.47
C ALA A 15 -20.55 1.49 -3.15
N ILE A 16 -21.81 1.04 -3.17
CA ILE A 16 -22.49 0.48 -2.00
C ILE A 16 -21.82 -0.83 -1.55
N VAL A 17 -21.47 -1.71 -2.49
CA VAL A 17 -20.75 -2.96 -2.18
C VAL A 17 -19.38 -2.64 -1.56
N PHE A 18 -18.64 -1.70 -2.13
CA PHE A 18 -17.35 -1.26 -1.57
C PHE A 18 -17.51 -0.67 -0.17
N ALA A 19 -18.52 0.18 0.04
CA ALA A 19 -18.81 0.76 1.36
C ALA A 19 -19.17 -0.31 2.40
N MET A 20 -19.96 -1.32 2.02
CA MET A 20 -20.27 -2.46 2.89
C MET A 20 -19.00 -3.24 3.27
N VAL A 21 -18.14 -3.56 2.30
CA VAL A 21 -16.87 -4.27 2.58
C VAL A 21 -15.97 -3.45 3.50
N MET A 22 -15.87 -2.13 3.30
CA MET A 22 -15.15 -1.23 4.20
C MET A 22 -15.72 -1.23 5.62
N LEU A 23 -17.04 -1.12 5.77
CA LEU A 23 -17.70 -1.13 7.07
C LEU A 23 -17.52 -2.46 7.80
N VAL A 24 -17.65 -3.59 7.10
CA VAL A 24 -17.41 -4.92 7.68
C VAL A 24 -15.95 -5.06 8.10
N GLY A 25 -15.00 -4.62 7.26
CA GLY A 25 -13.58 -4.65 7.60
C GLY A 25 -13.23 -3.79 8.82
N MET A 26 -13.90 -2.66 9.01
CA MET A 26 -13.63 -1.73 10.10
C MET A 26 -14.33 -2.09 11.42
N LEU A 27 -15.48 -2.76 11.39
CA LEU A 27 -16.29 -3.03 12.59
C LEU A 27 -16.12 -4.44 13.18
N TRP A 28 -15.59 -5.39 12.41
CA TRP A 28 -15.58 -6.81 12.83
C TRP A 28 -14.50 -7.16 13.85
N ASN A 29 -13.23 -6.90 13.52
CA ASN A 29 -12.09 -7.22 14.38
C ASN A 29 -10.86 -6.42 13.95
N LYS A 30 -9.92 -6.20 14.87
CA LYS A 30 -8.66 -5.49 14.59
C LYS A 30 -7.91 -6.15 13.41
N TRP A 31 -7.91 -7.49 13.39
CA TRP A 31 -7.32 -8.29 12.31
C TRP A 31 -7.99 -8.06 10.95
N SER A 32 -9.32 -7.98 10.91
CA SER A 32 -10.07 -7.69 9.68
C SER A 32 -9.72 -6.30 9.13
N PHE A 33 -9.53 -5.33 10.02
CA PHE A 33 -9.13 -3.97 9.64
C PHE A 33 -7.71 -3.93 9.05
N LEU A 34 -6.76 -4.67 9.64
CA LEU A 34 -5.39 -4.77 9.09
C LEU A 34 -5.38 -5.47 7.73
N VAL A 35 -6.13 -6.56 7.57
CA VAL A 35 -6.26 -7.26 6.28
C VAL A 35 -6.88 -6.35 5.22
N LEU A 36 -7.96 -5.64 5.56
CA LEU A 36 -8.60 -4.67 4.66
C LEU A 36 -7.60 -3.61 4.19
N LEU A 37 -6.85 -3.01 5.13
CA LEU A 37 -5.84 -2.00 4.79
C LEU A 37 -4.67 -2.56 3.99
N THR A 38 -4.25 -3.80 4.25
CA THR A 38 -3.22 -4.47 3.45
C THR A 38 -3.67 -4.60 1.99
N ILE A 39 -4.90 -5.07 1.76
CA ILE A 39 -5.46 -5.21 0.41
C ILE A 39 -5.52 -3.86 -0.31
N ILE A 40 -6.01 -2.81 0.38
CA ILE A 40 -6.09 -1.45 -0.17
C ILE A 40 -4.68 -0.91 -0.47
N HIS A 41 -3.72 -1.11 0.44
CA HIS A 41 -2.34 -0.65 0.27
C HIS A 41 -1.69 -1.24 -0.98
N PHE A 42 -1.78 -2.57 -1.15
CA PHE A 42 -1.25 -3.26 -2.33
C PHE A 42 -1.97 -2.84 -3.61
N GLY A 43 -3.29 -2.67 -3.57
CA GLY A 43 -4.07 -2.16 -4.71
C GLY A 43 -3.64 -0.76 -5.14
N CYS A 44 -3.51 0.16 -4.20
CA CYS A 44 -3.08 1.53 -4.46
C CYS A 44 -1.65 1.56 -5.03
N TRP A 45 -0.75 0.75 -4.50
CA TRP A 45 0.62 0.63 -5.00
C TRP A 45 0.68 0.09 -6.44
N TRP A 46 -0.13 -0.91 -6.75
CA TRP A 46 -0.20 -1.51 -8.08
C TRP A 46 -0.65 -0.49 -9.12
N GLU A 47 -1.73 0.24 -8.86
CA GLU A 47 -2.22 1.30 -9.74
C GLU A 47 -1.20 2.44 -9.86
N TYR A 48 -0.66 2.90 -8.73
CA TYR A 48 0.32 3.99 -8.71
C TYR A 48 1.55 3.68 -9.59
N LEU A 49 2.05 2.46 -9.52
CA LEU A 49 3.16 2.00 -10.34
C LEU A 49 2.83 1.84 -11.83
N GLN A 50 1.59 1.45 -12.16
CA GLN A 50 1.16 1.42 -13.55
C GLN A 50 1.05 2.84 -14.13
N LEU A 51 0.50 3.78 -13.36
CA LEU A 51 0.45 5.19 -13.76
C LEU A 51 1.86 5.78 -13.92
N SER A 52 2.76 5.56 -12.97
CA SER A 52 4.12 6.11 -13.03
C SER A 52 4.92 5.57 -14.23
N LYS A 53 4.77 4.28 -14.56
CA LYS A 53 5.30 3.69 -15.80
C LYS A 53 4.80 4.41 -17.06
N LYS A 54 3.50 4.74 -17.10
CA LYS A 54 2.87 5.39 -18.26
C LYS A 54 3.28 6.86 -18.40
N ILE A 55 3.49 7.57 -17.29
CA ILE A 55 3.86 9.00 -17.29
C ILE A 55 5.32 9.19 -17.69
N PHE A 56 6.25 8.37 -17.20
CA PHE A 56 7.68 8.55 -17.44
C PHE A 56 8.27 7.69 -18.55
N THR A 57 7.45 6.88 -19.26
CA THR A 57 7.89 5.96 -20.34
C THR A 57 9.15 5.16 -19.96
N THR A 58 9.28 4.81 -18.69
CA THR A 58 10.49 4.20 -18.13
C THR A 58 10.24 2.73 -17.86
N LYS A 59 11.21 1.90 -18.24
CA LYS A 59 11.21 0.48 -17.89
C LYS A 59 11.63 0.33 -16.43
N PHE A 60 10.66 0.42 -15.52
CA PHE A 60 10.87 -0.03 -14.15
C PHE A 60 11.04 -1.55 -14.14
N GLN A 61 12.13 -2.01 -13.53
CA GLN A 61 12.38 -3.43 -13.30
C GLN A 61 11.41 -3.94 -12.22
N ALA A 62 10.92 -5.17 -12.34
CA ALA A 62 9.96 -5.75 -11.39
C ALA A 62 10.49 -5.75 -9.94
N TYR A 63 11.81 -5.87 -9.76
CA TYR A 63 12.45 -5.84 -8.44
C TYR A 63 12.36 -4.48 -7.75
N THR A 64 12.53 -3.37 -8.46
CA THR A 64 12.41 -2.02 -7.88
C THR A 64 10.96 -1.74 -7.45
N GLN A 65 10.00 -2.23 -8.22
CA GLN A 65 8.57 -2.14 -7.91
C GLN A 65 8.20 -2.95 -6.66
N LEU A 66 8.68 -4.19 -6.58
CA LEU A 66 8.48 -5.05 -5.42
C LEU A 66 9.16 -4.48 -4.17
N GLY A 67 10.38 -3.96 -4.30
CA GLY A 67 11.10 -3.32 -3.19
C GLY A 67 10.33 -2.15 -2.60
N LEU A 68 9.77 -1.28 -3.45
CA LEU A 68 8.95 -0.16 -3.01
C LEU A 68 7.63 -0.60 -2.34
N MET A 69 6.95 -1.61 -2.88
CA MET A 69 5.74 -2.17 -2.27
C MET A 69 6.03 -2.77 -0.89
N VAL A 70 7.08 -3.59 -0.77
CA VAL A 70 7.47 -4.24 0.50
C VAL A 70 7.96 -3.20 1.51
N MET A 71 8.71 -2.19 1.06
CA MET A 71 9.15 -1.10 1.92
C MET A 71 7.97 -0.26 2.42
N GLY A 72 6.98 0.03 1.57
CA GLY A 72 5.76 0.76 1.96
C GLY A 72 4.92 -0.01 2.98
N TYR A 73 4.79 -1.32 2.76
CA TYR A 73 4.14 -2.22 3.71
C TYR A 73 4.89 -2.29 5.05
N GLY A 74 6.23 -2.34 5.02
CA GLY A 74 7.07 -2.30 6.23
C GLY A 74 6.92 -1.00 7.02
N ILE A 75 6.85 0.14 6.34
CA ILE A 75 6.59 1.45 6.98
C ILE A 75 5.20 1.47 7.62
N MET A 76 4.18 1.01 6.90
CA MET A 76 2.81 0.89 7.41
C MET A 76 2.73 0.02 8.68
N LEU A 77 3.43 -1.12 8.68
CA LEU A 77 3.54 -2.02 9.84
C LEU A 77 4.31 -1.41 11.02
N CYS A 78 5.25 -0.49 10.77
CA CYS A 78 6.01 0.19 11.83
C CYS A 78 5.12 1.14 12.65
N PHE A 79 4.13 1.75 12.02
CA PHE A 79 3.11 2.56 12.68
C PHE A 79 2.01 1.73 13.35
N CYS A 80 1.97 0.42 13.11
CA CYS A 80 1.07 -0.50 13.80
C CYS A 80 1.45 -0.57 15.29
N ARG A 81 0.49 -0.31 16.19
CA ARG A 81 0.69 -0.40 17.64
C ARG A 81 0.68 -1.87 18.09
N SER A 82 1.30 -2.18 19.24
CA SER A 82 1.42 -3.54 19.83
C SER A 82 0.08 -4.16 20.31
N VAL A 83 -1.04 -3.71 19.75
CA VAL A 83 -2.40 -4.19 20.03
C VAL A 83 -2.72 -5.44 19.19
N PHE A 84 -1.96 -5.66 18.11
CA PHE A 84 -1.97 -6.88 17.33
C PHE A 84 -1.03 -7.91 17.96
N GLN A 85 -1.54 -8.62 18.97
CA GLN A 85 -0.88 -9.77 19.55
C GLN A 85 -1.63 -11.04 19.14
N ILE A 86 -0.94 -11.98 18.52
CA ILE A 86 -1.37 -13.39 18.53
C ILE A 86 -0.58 -14.05 19.65
N ASN A 87 -1.27 -14.47 20.71
CA ASN A 87 -0.71 -15.35 21.73
C ASN A 87 0.56 -14.80 22.42
N GLY A 88 0.63 -13.49 22.68
CA GLY A 88 1.77 -12.82 23.34
C GLY A 88 2.89 -12.34 22.40
N TYR A 89 2.82 -12.63 21.10
CA TYR A 89 3.76 -12.10 20.11
C TYR A 89 3.21 -10.82 19.47
N GLY A 90 3.86 -9.68 19.74
CA GLY A 90 3.57 -8.41 19.06
C GLY A 90 4.10 -8.43 17.62
N LEU A 91 3.21 -8.27 16.63
CA LEU A 91 3.60 -8.17 15.21
C LEU A 91 4.56 -7.02 14.94
N LYS A 92 4.44 -5.94 15.71
CA LYS A 92 5.34 -4.78 15.60
C LYS A 92 6.78 -5.13 15.99
N ASP A 93 6.98 -5.85 17.09
CA ASP A 93 8.30 -6.10 17.65
C ASP A 93 9.12 -7.10 16.84
N ASN A 94 8.48 -8.09 16.23
CA ASN A 94 9.20 -9.17 15.52
C ASN A 94 9.14 -9.05 13.99
N PHE A 95 8.09 -8.45 13.43
CA PHE A 95 7.83 -8.52 11.99
C PHE A 95 8.08 -7.19 11.27
N SER A 96 7.87 -6.05 11.93
CA SER A 96 8.03 -4.73 11.31
C SER A 96 9.48 -4.47 10.84
N LEU A 97 10.45 -4.79 11.69
CA LEU A 97 11.86 -4.53 11.45
C LEU A 97 12.44 -5.39 10.31
N PRO A 98 12.24 -6.73 10.28
CA PRO A 98 12.73 -7.55 9.18
C PRO A 98 12.01 -7.28 7.85
N VAL A 99 10.71 -6.95 7.85
CA VAL A 99 9.98 -6.62 6.60
C VAL A 99 10.48 -5.31 6.00
N SER A 100 10.72 -4.29 6.83
CA SER A 100 11.31 -3.03 6.37
C SER A 100 12.74 -3.21 5.86
N ALA A 101 13.55 -4.00 6.58
CA ALA A 101 14.92 -4.33 6.16
C ALA A 101 14.96 -5.13 4.85
N ALA A 102 14.05 -6.10 4.68
CA ALA A 102 13.91 -6.85 3.43
C ALA A 102 13.45 -5.95 2.28
N GLY A 103 12.50 -5.05 2.52
CA GLY A 103 12.07 -4.05 1.55
C GLY A 103 13.23 -3.17 1.08
N PHE A 104 14.03 -2.66 2.03
CA PHE A 104 15.22 -1.85 1.74
C PHE A 104 16.28 -2.62 0.96
N ALA A 105 16.57 -3.87 1.35
CA ALA A 105 17.53 -4.73 0.65
C ALA A 105 17.10 -5.01 -0.80
N ILE A 106 15.81 -5.33 -1.03
CA ILE A 106 15.26 -5.56 -2.38
C ILE A 106 15.30 -4.27 -3.19
N LEU A 107 15.08 -3.10 -2.58
CA LEU A 107 15.17 -1.81 -3.25
C LEU A 107 16.61 -1.51 -3.70
N ILE A 108 17.61 -1.76 -2.85
CA ILE A 108 19.03 -1.60 -3.21
C ILE A 108 19.40 -2.52 -4.38
N VAL A 109 19.01 -3.80 -4.30
CA VAL A 109 19.24 -4.76 -5.40
C VAL A 109 18.53 -4.31 -6.69
N GLY A 110 17.31 -3.79 -6.57
CA GLY A 110 16.52 -3.26 -7.67
C GLY A 110 17.16 -2.04 -8.33
N ILE A 111 17.78 -1.15 -7.54
CA ILE A 111 18.52 0.02 -8.05
C ILE A 111 19.81 -0.42 -8.75
N PHE A 112 20.55 -1.37 -8.18
CA PHE A 112 21.79 -1.88 -8.78
C PHE A 112 21.57 -2.62 -10.10
N GLN A 113 20.45 -3.34 -10.22
CA GLN A 113 20.08 -3.99 -11.49
C GLN A 113 19.52 -3.02 -12.54
N GLN A 114 19.16 -1.80 -12.15
CA GLN A 114 18.55 -0.84 -13.06
C GLN A 114 19.65 -0.11 -13.86
N LYS A 115 19.83 -0.51 -15.12
CA LYS A 115 20.83 0.05 -16.06
C LYS A 115 20.71 1.56 -16.33
N GLN A 116 19.56 2.18 -16.06
CA GLN A 116 19.28 3.60 -16.30
C GLN A 116 18.39 4.14 -15.17
N ILE A 117 18.98 4.89 -14.24
CA ILE A 117 18.25 5.50 -13.12
C ILE A 117 17.69 6.85 -13.57
N GLN A 118 16.39 6.91 -13.84
CA GLN A 118 15.71 8.18 -14.05
C GLN A 118 15.29 8.77 -12.70
N LEU A 119 16.09 9.72 -12.22
CA LEU A 119 15.95 10.36 -10.91
C LEU A 119 14.56 10.99 -10.69
N LYS A 120 13.92 11.48 -11.76
CA LYS A 120 12.55 12.01 -11.75
C LYS A 120 11.50 10.92 -11.45
N ALA A 121 11.63 9.76 -12.07
CA ALA A 121 10.70 8.65 -11.90
C ALA A 121 10.88 7.99 -10.51
N PHE A 122 12.12 7.90 -10.03
CA PHE A 122 12.42 7.43 -8.67
C PHE A 122 11.90 8.39 -7.60
N GLY A 123 12.09 9.70 -7.77
CA GLY A 123 11.55 10.71 -6.86
C GLY A 123 10.02 10.66 -6.77
N MET A 124 9.32 10.50 -7.90
CA MET A 124 7.87 10.33 -7.88
C MET A 124 7.47 9.01 -7.21
N ALA A 125 8.22 7.92 -7.39
CA ALA A 125 7.96 6.67 -6.68
C ALA A 125 8.11 6.81 -5.15
N LEU A 126 9.12 7.55 -4.69
CA LEU A 126 9.34 7.89 -3.28
C LEU A 126 8.21 8.76 -2.69
N LEU A 127 7.71 9.72 -3.46
CA LEU A 127 6.55 10.52 -3.04
C LEU A 127 5.30 9.65 -2.88
N GLY A 128 5.10 8.65 -3.74
CA GLY A 128 4.02 7.67 -3.59
C GLY A 128 4.18 6.82 -2.32
N LEU A 129 5.42 6.43 -1.99
CA LEU A 129 5.75 5.76 -0.73
C LEU A 129 5.32 6.60 0.48
N ILE A 130 5.66 7.89 0.50
CA ILE A 130 5.31 8.81 1.59
C ILE A 130 3.79 8.98 1.63
N TYR A 131 3.17 9.29 0.51
CA TYR A 131 1.74 9.58 0.44
C TYR A 131 0.87 8.38 0.87
N ILE A 132 1.11 7.21 0.29
CA ILE A 132 0.28 6.02 0.56
C ILE A 132 0.61 5.45 1.94
N SER A 133 1.89 5.26 2.26
CA SER A 133 2.29 4.52 3.46
C SER A 133 2.11 5.33 4.74
N VAL A 134 2.38 6.64 4.71
CA VAL A 134 2.20 7.50 5.91
C VAL A 134 0.73 7.71 6.21
N SER A 135 -0.10 8.00 5.20
CA SER A 135 -1.54 8.18 5.41
C SER A 135 -2.21 6.91 5.95
N LEU A 136 -1.85 5.73 5.44
CA LEU A 136 -2.39 4.46 5.96
C LEU A 136 -1.82 4.10 7.34
N GLY A 137 -0.53 4.35 7.56
CA GLY A 137 0.12 4.13 8.87
C GLY A 137 -0.54 4.96 9.97
N PHE A 138 -0.87 6.22 9.69
CA PHE A 138 -1.58 7.08 10.64
C PHE A 138 -3.01 6.60 10.93
N LEU A 139 -3.70 6.08 9.91
CA LEU A 139 -5.06 5.55 10.07
C LEU A 139 -5.05 4.28 10.94
N ILE A 140 -4.02 3.44 10.82
CA ILE A 140 -3.80 2.30 11.73
C ILE A 140 -3.48 2.76 13.14
N HIS A 141 -2.65 3.79 13.28
CA HIS A 141 -2.27 4.35 14.56
C HIS A 141 -3.46 4.95 15.33
N LEU A 142 -4.43 5.53 14.63
CA LEU A 142 -5.62 6.11 15.24
C LEU A 142 -6.64 5.05 15.69
N TYR A 143 -6.71 3.91 14.99
CA TYR A 143 -7.65 2.83 15.31
C TYR A 143 -7.10 1.84 16.36
N GLY A 144 -5.78 1.68 16.46
CA GLY A 144 -5.10 0.76 17.38
C GLY A 144 -4.72 1.38 18.72
#